data_AF-A9MQ61-F1
#
_entry.id   AF-A9MQ61-F1
#
_cell.length_a   1.000
_cell.length_b   1.000
_cell.length_c   1.000
_cell.angle_alpha   90.00
_cell.angle_beta   90.00
_cell.angle_gamma   90.00
#
_symmetry.space_group_name_H-M   'P 1'
#
loop_
_entity.id
_entity.type
_entity.pdbx_description
1 polymer ?
#
loop_
_entity_poly.entity_id
_entity_poly.type
_entity_poly.pdbx_seq_one_letter_code
_entity_poly.pdbx_strand_id
1 'polypeptide(L)'
;MGIRIGSDAFFTIHALANRGVDAPAVVNSVFEFFRNSTRPDMQATNWMIAGDFNRNPDNLRMAIETPVRNNTVILAPSDPTQRSGGILDYAVVGNAIAFIPPVLRAGLLFGERATQISSDHYPVGIFLPPPGEPR
;
A
#
# COMPACT_ATOMS: atom_id res chain seq x y z
N MET A 1 -5.66 8.43 -7.80
CA MET A 1 -6.71 9.30 -7.19
C MET A 1 -6.68 9.10 -5.69
N GLY A 2 -7.06 10.09 -4.87
CA GLY A 2 -7.07 9.93 -3.41
C GLY A 2 -8.05 10.84 -2.69
N ILE A 3 -8.36 10.47 -1.46
CA ILE A 3 -9.21 11.21 -0.53
C ILE A 3 -8.49 11.37 0.81
N ARG A 4 -8.83 12.41 1.57
CA ARG A 4 -8.38 12.58 2.95
C ARG A 4 -9.60 12.65 3.87
N ILE A 5 -9.58 11.87 4.94
CA ILE A 5 -10.60 11.84 5.98
C ILE A 5 -9.90 12.11 7.31
N GLY A 6 -10.17 13.26 7.93
CA GLY A 6 -9.46 13.67 9.15
C GLY A 6 -7.95 13.82 8.91
N SER A 7 -7.15 13.03 9.63
CA SER A 7 -5.67 13.00 9.57
C SER A 7 -5.11 11.94 8.62
N ASP A 8 -5.97 11.18 7.94
CA ASP A 8 -5.57 10.02 7.15
C ASP A 8 -5.95 10.20 5.68
N ALA A 9 -5.01 9.90 4.79
CA ALA A 9 -5.22 9.96 3.35
C ALA A 9 -5.14 8.58 2.70
N PHE A 10 -6.03 8.32 1.77
CA PHE A 10 -6.16 7.05 1.07
C PHE A 10 -6.07 7.28 -0.43
N PHE A 11 -5.18 6.56 -1.09
CA PHE A 11 -4.96 6.63 -2.52
C PHE A 11 -5.18 5.27 -3.16
N THR A 12 -5.77 5.28 -4.35
CA THR A 12 -5.79 4.12 -5.24
C THR A 12 -4.73 4.26 -6.32
N ILE A 13 -4.07 3.15 -6.64
CA ILE A 13 -3.06 3.02 -7.70
C ILE A 13 -3.43 1.86 -8.64
N HIS A 14 -3.11 2.05 -9.91
CA HIS A 14 -3.02 0.99 -10.92
C HIS A 14 -1.79 1.32 -11.77
N ALA A 15 -0.64 0.78 -11.35
CA ALA A 15 0.64 1.04 -12.01
C ALA A 15 0.69 0.36 -13.38
N LEU A 16 1.60 0.81 -14.25
CA LEU A 16 1.74 0.26 -15.59
C LEU A 16 2.01 -1.25 -15.56
N ALA A 17 1.29 -2.01 -16.40
CA ALA A 17 1.47 -3.46 -16.54
C ALA A 17 2.88 -3.88 -17.00
N ASN A 18 3.71 -2.94 -17.46
CA ASN A 18 5.14 -3.15 -17.70
C ASN A 18 5.93 -3.19 -16.38
N ARG A 19 5.67 -4.21 -15.55
CA ARG A 19 6.35 -4.46 -14.26
C ARG A 19 6.27 -3.30 -13.25
N GLY A 20 5.22 -2.49 -13.31
CA GLY A 20 5.00 -1.37 -12.40
C GLY A 20 6.20 -0.43 -12.35
N VAL A 21 6.76 -0.06 -13.50
CA VAL A 21 7.96 0.81 -13.57
C VAL A 21 7.74 2.18 -12.93
N ASP A 22 6.50 2.65 -12.91
CA ASP A 22 6.05 3.91 -12.35
C ASP A 22 5.65 3.81 -10.86
N ALA A 23 5.43 2.60 -10.33
CA ALA A 23 5.04 2.39 -8.93
C ALA A 23 5.97 3.07 -7.91
N PRO A 24 7.32 3.00 -8.02
CA PRO A 24 8.21 3.71 -7.10
C PRO A 24 8.03 5.22 -7.14
N ALA A 25 7.85 5.80 -8.34
CA ALA A 25 7.67 7.23 -8.51
C ALA A 25 6.34 7.72 -7.90
N VAL A 26 5.27 6.92 -7.99
CA VAL A 26 3.99 7.23 -7.33
C VAL A 26 4.17 7.29 -5.80
N VAL A 27 4.83 6.29 -5.21
CA VAL A 27 5.07 6.24 -3.74
C VAL A 27 5.95 7.43 -3.30
N ASN A 28 7.03 7.70 -4.01
CA ASN A 28 7.91 8.84 -3.71
C ASN A 28 7.14 10.17 -3.84
N SER A 29 6.29 10.32 -4.86
CA SER A 29 5.51 11.55 -5.08
C SER A 29 4.50 11.81 -3.96
N VAL A 30 3.86 10.77 -3.43
CA VAL A 30 2.93 10.91 -2.28
C VAL A 30 3.70 11.32 -1.02
N PHE A 31 4.85 10.70 -0.77
CA PHE A 31 5.72 11.11 0.33
C PHE A 31 6.13 12.58 0.21
N GLU A 32 6.65 13.00 -0.95
CA GLU A 32 7.10 14.37 -1.20
C GLU A 32 5.96 15.39 -1.12
N PHE A 33 4.76 15.02 -1.60
CA PHE A 33 3.57 15.86 -1.49
C PHE A 33 3.27 16.24 -0.03
N PHE A 34 3.27 15.25 0.87
CA PHE A 34 3.06 15.53 2.29
C PHE A 34 4.27 16.19 2.93
N ARG A 35 5.49 15.73 2.62
CA ARG A 35 6.75 16.25 3.17
C ARG A 35 6.92 17.75 2.92
N ASN A 36 6.60 18.20 1.72
CA ASN A 36 6.84 19.57 1.24
C ASN A 36 5.62 20.49 1.43
N SER A 37 4.54 20.01 2.03
CA SER A 37 3.41 20.85 2.37
C SER A 37 3.84 21.98 3.30
N THR A 38 3.35 23.21 3.08
CA THR A 38 3.57 24.35 3.99
C THR A 38 2.74 24.26 5.27
N ARG A 39 1.77 23.35 5.33
CA ARG A 39 0.89 23.12 6.47
C ARG A 39 1.40 21.95 7.35
N PRO A 40 1.65 22.16 8.65
CA PRO A 40 2.08 21.08 9.55
C PRO A 40 1.09 19.92 9.65
N ASP A 41 -0.22 20.18 9.62
CA ASP A 41 -1.24 19.12 9.69
C ASP A 41 -1.28 18.25 8.42
N MET A 42 -0.89 18.80 7.27
CA MET A 42 -0.70 18.06 6.04
C MET A 42 0.60 17.25 6.07
N GLN A 43 1.70 17.82 6.58
CA GLN A 43 2.96 17.08 6.75
C GLN A 43 2.80 15.86 7.66
N ALA A 44 2.00 16.01 8.72
CA ALA A 44 1.72 14.96 9.70
C ALA A 44 0.68 13.93 9.25
N THR A 45 0.13 14.05 8.03
CA THR A 45 -0.90 13.13 7.52
C THR A 45 -0.34 11.71 7.42
N ASN A 46 -1.03 10.74 8.02
CA ASN A 46 -0.78 9.33 7.70
C ASN A 46 -1.40 9.04 6.35
N TRP A 47 -0.76 8.22 5.55
CA TRP A 47 -1.27 7.92 4.22
C TRP A 47 -1.13 6.45 3.88
N MET A 48 -2.05 5.99 3.05
CA MET A 48 -2.08 4.65 2.50
C MET A 48 -2.29 4.75 0.99
N ILE A 49 -1.45 4.06 0.22
CA ILE A 49 -1.64 3.81 -1.20
C ILE A 49 -1.99 2.33 -1.33
N ALA A 50 -3.18 2.00 -1.81
CA ALA A 50 -3.62 0.61 -1.96
C ALA A 50 -4.15 0.37 -3.38
N GLY A 51 -3.77 -0.75 -3.98
CA GLY A 51 -4.20 -1.11 -5.33
C GLY A 51 -3.18 -2.00 -6.03
N ASP A 52 -3.27 -2.04 -7.35
CA ASP A 52 -2.39 -2.84 -8.20
C ASP A 52 -1.09 -2.07 -8.49
N PHE A 53 0.01 -2.54 -7.92
CA PHE A 53 1.34 -2.00 -8.16
C PHE A 53 2.04 -2.64 -9.35
N ASN A 54 1.47 -3.70 -9.96
CA ASN A 54 2.05 -4.47 -11.07
C ASN A 54 3.50 -4.90 -10.83
N ARG A 55 3.89 -5.05 -9.55
CA ARG A 55 5.25 -5.29 -9.10
C ARG A 55 5.26 -5.99 -7.75
N ASN A 56 6.12 -7.00 -7.61
CA ASN A 56 6.34 -7.69 -6.33
C ASN A 56 6.72 -6.71 -5.18
N PRO A 57 6.20 -6.90 -3.95
CA PRO A 57 6.44 -6.01 -2.81
C PRO A 57 7.93 -5.73 -2.52
N ASP A 58 8.78 -6.75 -2.53
CA ASP A 58 10.22 -6.58 -2.22
C ASP A 58 10.91 -5.78 -3.32
N ASN A 59 10.53 -6.00 -4.58
CA ASN A 59 11.03 -5.23 -5.71
C ASN A 59 10.59 -3.76 -5.64
N LEU A 60 9.38 -3.47 -5.18
CA LEU A 60 8.96 -2.09 -4.91
C LEU A 60 9.77 -1.50 -3.75
N ARG A 61 9.89 -2.24 -2.65
CA ARG A 61 10.65 -1.80 -1.48
C ARG A 61 12.08 -1.46 -1.84
N MET A 62 12.72 -2.24 -2.72
CA MET A 62 14.06 -1.99 -3.24
C MET A 62 14.17 -0.81 -4.20
N ALA A 63 13.09 -0.42 -4.87
CA ALA A 63 13.09 0.65 -5.86
C ALA A 63 12.72 2.04 -5.31
N ILE A 64 12.03 2.12 -4.17
CA ILE A 64 11.70 3.41 -3.53
C ILE A 64 12.92 4.07 -2.87
N GLU A 65 12.93 5.39 -2.80
CA GLU A 65 14.06 6.16 -2.28
C GLU A 65 14.27 5.95 -0.76
N THR A 66 15.51 6.08 -0.28
CA THR A 66 15.85 5.80 1.13
C THR A 66 15.02 6.58 2.17
N PRO A 67 14.76 7.90 2.02
CA PRO A 67 13.91 8.62 2.96
C PRO A 67 12.49 8.04 2.99
N VAL A 68 11.89 7.84 1.82
CA VAL A 68 10.54 7.27 1.65
C VAL A 68 10.46 5.89 2.28
N ARG A 69 11.48 5.07 2.03
CA ARG A 69 11.63 3.70 2.52
C ARG A 69 11.72 3.59 4.04
N ASN A 70 12.34 4.56 4.70
CA ASN A 70 12.44 4.62 6.16
C ASN A 70 11.15 5.11 6.81
N ASN A 71 10.30 5.77 6.02
CA ASN A 71 9.05 6.39 6.46
C ASN A 71 7.80 5.64 5.97
N THR A 72 7.98 4.41 5.49
CA THR A 72 6.91 3.56 4.97
C THR A 72 7.09 2.10 5.36
N VAL A 73 5.98 1.36 5.34
CA VAL A 73 5.97 -0.11 5.32
C VAL A 73 5.04 -0.59 4.22
N ILE A 74 5.39 -1.73 3.61
CA ILE A 74 4.54 -2.41 2.62
C ILE A 74 3.75 -3.50 3.36
N LEU A 75 2.43 -3.49 3.16
CA LEU A 75 1.49 -4.46 3.72
C LEU A 75 0.94 -5.30 2.57
N ALA A 76 1.44 -6.53 2.43
CA ALA A 76 1.08 -7.44 1.36
C ALA A 76 0.69 -8.83 1.91
N PRO A 77 -0.25 -9.54 1.26
CA PRO A 77 -0.56 -10.92 1.61
C PRO A 77 0.61 -11.84 1.25
N SER A 78 0.62 -13.05 1.82
CA SER A 78 1.56 -14.12 1.44
C SER A 78 1.18 -14.82 0.15
N ASP A 79 -0.11 -14.79 -0.21
CA ASP A 79 -0.67 -15.52 -1.33
C ASP A 79 -0.76 -14.64 -2.60
N PRO A 80 -0.69 -15.26 -3.80
CA PRO A 80 -0.87 -14.53 -5.05
C PRO A 80 -2.18 -13.74 -5.10
N THR A 81 -2.12 -12.53 -5.63
CA THR A 81 -3.27 -11.61 -5.73
C THR A 81 -3.88 -11.58 -7.13
N GLN A 82 -3.30 -12.31 -8.09
CA GLN A 82 -3.89 -12.52 -9.41
C GLN A 82 -3.83 -13.98 -9.84
N ARG A 83 -4.67 -14.36 -10.81
CA ARG A 83 -4.77 -15.75 -11.32
C ARG A 83 -3.50 -16.25 -12.00
N SER A 84 -2.75 -15.38 -12.65
CA SER A 84 -1.44 -15.70 -13.25
C SER A 84 -0.30 -15.80 -12.22
N GLY A 85 -0.59 -15.64 -10.93
CA GLY A 85 0.39 -15.70 -9.86
C GLY A 85 1.04 -14.36 -9.52
N GLY A 86 1.83 -14.35 -8.45
CA GLY A 86 2.49 -13.14 -7.95
C GLY A 86 1.59 -12.27 -7.06
N ILE A 87 2.25 -11.40 -6.28
CA ILE A 87 1.62 -10.47 -5.35
C ILE A 87 1.75 -9.08 -5.96
N LEU A 88 0.66 -8.56 -6.52
CA LEU A 88 0.63 -7.28 -7.24
C LEU A 88 -0.28 -6.27 -6.54
N ASP A 89 -1.29 -6.75 -5.83
CA ASP A 89 -2.26 -5.95 -5.10
C ASP A 89 -1.89 -5.91 -3.61
N TYR A 90 -1.59 -4.73 -3.10
CA TYR A 90 -1.20 -4.55 -1.70
C TYR A 90 -1.33 -3.09 -1.28
N ALA A 91 -0.84 -2.76 -0.10
CA ALA A 91 -0.79 -1.38 0.38
C ALA A 91 0.63 -0.94 0.75
N VAL A 92 0.91 0.35 0.55
CA VAL A 92 2.05 1.05 1.16
C VAL A 92 1.46 2.06 2.13
N VAL A 93 1.87 2.00 3.40
CA VAL A 93 1.47 2.98 4.41
C VAL A 93 2.68 3.79 4.88
N GLY A 94 2.47 5.06 5.18
CA GLY A 94 3.57 5.95 5.54
C GLY A 94 3.14 7.23 6.25
N ASN A 95 4.15 7.96 6.72
CA ASN A 95 4.02 9.32 7.24
C ASN A 95 5.32 10.08 6.91
N ALA A 96 5.20 11.27 6.35
CA ALA A 96 6.34 12.00 5.80
C ALA A 96 7.28 12.60 6.87
N ILE A 97 6.83 12.75 8.11
CA ILE A 97 7.61 13.41 9.17
C ILE A 97 7.86 12.55 10.41
N ALA A 98 6.91 11.70 10.79
CA ALA A 98 6.97 10.91 12.01
C ALA A 98 6.27 9.56 11.79
N PHE A 99 6.95 8.65 11.09
CA PHE A 99 6.40 7.34 10.80
C PHE A 99 6.57 6.38 11.99
N ILE A 100 5.44 5.85 12.45
CA ILE A 100 5.38 4.73 13.37
C ILE A 100 4.63 3.63 12.64
N PRO A 101 5.26 2.46 12.36
CA PRO A 101 4.60 1.36 11.69
C PRO A 101 3.30 0.97 12.42
N PRO A 102 2.14 1.00 11.74
CA PRO A 102 0.88 0.61 12.36
C PRO A 102 0.78 -0.92 12.47
N VAL A 103 -0.01 -1.39 13.42
CA VAL A 103 -0.30 -2.83 13.59
C VAL A 103 -1.41 -3.22 12.62
N LEU A 104 -1.09 -3.28 11.33
CA LEU A 104 -1.98 -3.67 10.25
C LEU A 104 -1.43 -4.92 9.53
N ARG A 105 -2.35 -5.75 9.03
CA ARG A 105 -2.02 -6.92 8.18
C ARG A 105 -2.79 -6.83 6.87
N ALA A 106 -2.23 -7.47 5.84
CA ALA A 106 -2.88 -7.66 4.55
C ALA A 106 -3.25 -9.13 4.36
N GLY A 107 -4.41 -9.40 3.76
CA GLY A 107 -4.87 -10.75 3.47
C GLY A 107 -5.87 -10.79 2.32
N LEU A 108 -5.95 -11.92 1.62
CA LEU A 108 -6.95 -12.13 0.58
C LEU A 108 -8.35 -12.13 1.20
N LEU A 109 -9.23 -11.28 0.68
CA LEU A 109 -10.65 -11.35 0.99
C LEU A 109 -11.25 -12.51 0.18
N PHE A 110 -12.07 -13.32 0.84
CA PHE A 110 -12.76 -14.46 0.22
C PHE A 110 -11.87 -15.62 -0.26
N GLY A 111 -10.62 -15.73 0.20
CA GLY A 111 -9.66 -16.76 -0.25
C GLY A 111 -10.13 -18.22 -0.21
N GLU A 112 -11.12 -18.56 0.64
CA GLU A 112 -11.73 -19.90 0.72
C GLU A 112 -13.20 -19.96 0.25
N ARG A 113 -13.78 -18.86 -0.20
CA ARG A 113 -15.18 -18.85 -0.66
C ARG A 113 -15.23 -18.98 -2.17
N ALA A 114 -16.01 -19.94 -2.66
CA ALA A 114 -16.41 -20.05 -4.06
C ALA A 114 -17.24 -18.81 -4.45
N THR A 115 -16.54 -17.70 -4.70
CA THR A 115 -17.10 -16.43 -5.15
C THR A 115 -16.80 -16.33 -6.64
N GLN A 116 -17.85 -16.10 -7.43
CA GLN A 116 -17.67 -15.78 -8.85
C GLN A 116 -17.17 -14.33 -8.94
N ILE A 117 -15.88 -14.14 -8.75
CA ILE A 117 -15.23 -12.86 -9.03
C ILE A 117 -14.99 -12.81 -10.54
N SER A 118 -15.70 -11.91 -11.24
CA SER A 118 -15.47 -11.61 -12.66
C SER A 118 -14.22 -10.72 -12.83
N SER A 119 -13.12 -11.11 -12.21
CA SER A 119 -11.79 -10.47 -12.27
C SER A 119 -10.72 -11.56 -12.16
N ASP A 120 -9.57 -11.31 -12.77
CA ASP A 120 -8.34 -12.06 -12.60
C ASP A 120 -7.53 -11.61 -11.37
N HIS A 121 -7.91 -10.51 -10.71
CA HIS A 121 -7.37 -10.08 -9.42
C HIS A 121 -8.28 -10.48 -8.25
N TYR A 122 -7.65 -10.90 -7.15
CA TYR A 122 -8.29 -11.19 -5.89
C TYR A 122 -8.31 -9.94 -5.00
N PRO A 123 -9.44 -9.62 -4.35
CA PRO A 123 -9.50 -8.48 -3.44
C PRO A 123 -8.60 -8.68 -2.22
N VAL A 124 -7.83 -7.66 -1.86
CA VAL A 124 -6.94 -7.65 -0.69
C VAL A 124 -7.49 -6.70 0.36
N GLY A 125 -7.64 -7.20 1.59
CA GLY A 125 -8.07 -6.41 2.74
C GLY A 125 -6.88 -5.99 3.59
N ILE A 126 -6.94 -4.77 4.12
CA ILE A 126 -6.00 -4.27 5.13
C ILE A 126 -6.77 -4.11 6.45
N PHE A 127 -6.36 -4.82 7.49
CA PHE A 127 -7.12 -4.91 8.74
C PHE A 127 -6.20 -4.94 9.97
N LEU A 128 -6.76 -4.56 11.12
CA LEU A 128 -6.14 -4.84 12.40
C LEU A 128 -6.12 -6.37 12.60
N PRO A 129 -5.03 -6.95 13.14
CA PRO A 129 -5.04 -8.36 13.51
C PRO A 129 -6.11 -8.62 14.58
N PRO A 130 -6.64 -9.86 14.65
CA PRO A 130 -7.54 -10.25 15.72
C PRO A 130 -6.90 -10.00 17.10
N PRO A 131 -7.69 -9.65 18.13
CA PRO A 131 -7.18 -9.55 19.49
C PRO A 131 -6.54 -10.88 19.92
N GLY A 132 -5.26 -10.85 20.33
CA GLY A 132 -4.55 -12.02 20.88
C GLY A 132 -3.52 -12.68 19.97
N GLU A 133 -3.40 -12.27 18.71
CA GLU A 133 -2.27 -12.68 17.86
C GLU A 133 -0.99 -11.87 18.17
N PRO A 134 0.22 -12.44 17.96
CA PRO A 134 1.46 -11.70 18.13
C PRO A 134 1.47 -10.44 17.25
N ARG A 135 1.82 -9.31 17.87
CA ARG A 135 2.03 -8.02 17.18
C ARG A 135 3.33 -8.05 16.39
#